data_AF-A0A962YA99-F1
#
_entry.id   AF-A0A962YA99-F1
#
_cell.length_a   1.000
_cell.length_b   1.000
_cell.length_c   1.000
_cell.angle_alpha   90.00
_cell.angle_beta   90.00
_cell.angle_gamma   90.00
#
_symmetry.space_group_name_H-M   'P 1'
#
loop_
_entity.id
_entity.type
_entity.pdbx_description
1 polymer ?
#
loop_
_entity_poly.entity_id
_entity_poly.type
_entity_poly.pdbx_seq_one_letter_code
_entity_poly.pdbx_strand_id
1 'polypeptide(L)' 'PHSAHHIIDGVQGELQPPAVRAPAAAVPFHMLSGHRLAVDVSPGELITYDKIVPPQQPSRLWTLRQEL' A
#
# COMPACT_ATOMS: atom_id res chain seq x y z
N PRO A 1 -7.98 5.86 24.53
CA PRO A 1 -7.54 6.18 23.16
C PRO A 1 -7.48 4.91 22.31
N HIS A 2 -8.59 4.55 21.66
CA HIS A 2 -8.64 3.37 20.81
C HIS A 2 -8.00 3.70 19.47
N SER A 3 -6.78 3.19 19.27
CA SER A 3 -6.17 3.04 17.95
C SER A 3 -7.21 2.41 17.00
N ALA A 4 -7.74 3.19 16.06
CA ALA A 4 -8.53 2.66 14.97
C ALA A 4 -7.55 1.94 14.03
N HIS A 5 -7.26 0.68 14.32
CA HIS A 5 -6.56 -0.17 13.37
C HIS A 5 -7.47 -0.27 12.14
N HIS A 6 -7.05 0.38 11.05
CA HIS A 6 -7.73 0.26 9.78
C HIS A 6 -7.70 -1.22 9.37
N ILE A 7 -8.84 -1.78 9.00
CA ILE A 7 -8.96 -3.12 8.44
C ILE A 7 -9.19 -2.97 6.93
N ILE A 8 -8.43 -3.71 6.15
CA ILE A 8 -8.64 -3.87 4.71
C ILE A 8 -8.85 -5.36 4.49
N ASP A 9 -10.03 -5.75 4.00
CA ASP A 9 -10.37 -7.16 3.80
C ASP A 9 -9.35 -7.85 2.89
N GLY A 10 -8.82 -8.99 3.32
CA GLY A 10 -7.83 -9.75 2.58
C GLY A 10 -6.39 -9.23 2.68
N VAL A 11 -6.12 -8.18 3.45
CA VAL A 11 -4.77 -7.61 3.63
C VAL A 11 -4.42 -7.54 5.12
N GLN A 12 -3.19 -7.92 5.47
CA GLN A 12 -2.63 -7.75 6.81
C GLN A 12 -1.51 -6.72 6.77
N GLY A 13 -1.49 -5.82 7.76
CA GLY A 13 -0.42 -4.86 7.94
C GLY A 13 0.78 -5.51 8.63
N GLU A 14 1.97 -5.34 8.07
CA GLU A 14 3.24 -5.82 8.62
C GLU A 14 4.19 -4.65 8.88
N LEU A 15 4.90 -4.69 10.02
CA LEU A 15 5.94 -3.71 10.31
C LEU A 15 7.21 -4.09 9.55
N GLN A 16 7.68 -3.17 8.73
CA GLN A 16 8.89 -3.32 7.93
C GLN A 16 9.87 -2.18 8.23
N PRO A 17 11.19 -2.41 8.11
CA PRO A 17 12.15 -1.32 8.15
C PRO A 17 11.81 -0.23 7.12
N PRO A 18 12.13 1.05 7.40
CA PRO A 18 11.93 2.12 6.44
C PRO A 18 12.69 1.82 5.15
N ALA A 19 12.01 1.91 4.01
CA ALA A 19 12.59 1.71 2.70
C ALA A 19 12.36 2.94 1.81
N VAL A 20 13.35 3.24 0.96
CA VAL A 20 13.18 4.21 -0.12
C VAL A 20 12.11 3.69 -1.07
N ARG A 21 11.27 4.59 -1.58
CA ARG A 21 10.25 4.23 -2.55
C ARG A 21 10.92 3.68 -3.82
N ALA A 22 10.56 2.44 -4.16
CA ALA A 22 11.00 1.73 -5.36
C ALA A 22 9.87 0.80 -5.83
N PRO A 23 9.88 0.31 -7.08
CA PRO A 23 8.85 -0.62 -7.58
C PRO A 23 8.64 -1.83 -6.66
N ALA A 24 9.72 -2.44 -6.19
CA ALA A 24 9.70 -3.58 -5.26
C ALA A 24 9.53 -3.20 -3.78
N ALA A 25 9.32 -1.92 -3.45
CA ALA A 25 9.10 -1.51 -2.05
C ALA A 25 7.64 -1.76 -1.65
N ALA A 26 7.44 -2.13 -0.39
CA ALA A 26 6.11 -2.37 0.18
C ALA A 26 5.24 -1.11 0.10
N VAL A 27 3.97 -1.29 -0.31
CA VAL A 27 2.99 -0.20 -0.26
C VAL A 27 2.57 0.02 1.20
N PRO A 28 2.53 1.27 1.70
CA PRO A 28 2.01 1.54 3.03
C PRO A 28 0.57 1.03 3.18
N PHE A 29 0.30 0.29 4.26
CA PHE A 29 -0.97 -0.42 4.47
C PHE A 29 -2.21 0.46 4.22
N HIS A 30 -2.26 1.66 4.80
CA HIS A 30 -3.40 2.57 4.66
C HIS A 30 -3.61 3.09 3.22
N MET A 31 -2.59 3.01 2.37
CA MET A 31 -2.65 3.45 0.97
C MET A 31 -3.22 2.37 0.04
N LEU A 32 -3.39 1.12 0.49
CA LEU A 32 -4.01 0.05 -0.29
C LEU A 32 -5.53 0.17 -0.40
N SER A 33 -6.17 0.95 0.48
CA SER A 33 -7.61 1.15 0.42
C SER A 33 -8.03 1.76 -0.92
N GLY A 34 -9.05 1.16 -1.55
CA GLY A 34 -9.57 1.59 -2.85
C GLY A 34 -8.65 1.36 -4.05
N HIS A 35 -7.52 0.66 -3.87
CA HIS A 35 -6.60 0.31 -4.97
C HIS A 35 -6.96 -1.04 -5.58
N ARG A 36 -6.47 -1.25 -6.80
CA ARG A 36 -6.59 -2.53 -7.52
C ARG A 36 -5.22 -3.15 -7.66
N LEU A 37 -5.16 -4.47 -7.56
CA LEU A 37 -3.98 -5.22 -7.93
C LEU A 37 -3.84 -5.22 -9.46
N ALA A 38 -2.61 -5.08 -9.94
CA ALA A 38 -2.24 -5.18 -11.35
C ALA A 38 -1.90 -6.63 -11.75
N VAL A 39 -1.62 -7.49 -10.76
CA VAL A 39 -1.25 -8.90 -10.91
C VAL A 39 -1.92 -9.73 -9.83
N ASP A 40 -2.01 -11.04 -10.03
CA ASP A 40 -2.41 -11.96 -8.97
C ASP A 40 -1.35 -11.98 -7.85
N VAL A 41 -1.81 -12.03 -6.60
CA VAL A 41 -0.95 -12.05 -5.41
C VAL A 41 -1.31 -13.25 -4.55
N SER A 42 -0.32 -14.03 -4.17
CA SER A 42 -0.51 -15.24 -3.36
C SER A 42 -0.79 -14.89 -1.89
N PRO A 43 -1.48 -15.76 -1.12
CA PRO A 43 -1.62 -15.57 0.32
C PRO A 43 -0.25 -15.44 1.01
N GLY A 44 -0.08 -14.40 1.82
CA GLY A 44 1.18 -14.11 2.53
C GLY A 44 2.24 -13.40 1.68
N GLU A 45 1.97 -13.12 0.41
CA GLU A 45 2.90 -12.40 -0.46
C GLU A 45 2.83 -10.88 -0.21
N LEU A 46 4.01 -10.24 -0.18
CA LEU A 46 4.12 -8.80 0.03
C LEU A 46 3.57 -8.01 -1.18
N ILE A 47 2.71 -7.02 -0.90
CA ILE A 47 2.18 -6.11 -1.92
C ILE A 47 3.11 -4.91 -2.08
N THR A 48 3.70 -4.79 -3.26
CA THR A 48 4.68 -3.77 -3.64
C THR A 48 4.11 -2.79 -4.66
N TYR A 49 4.77 -1.65 -4.87
CA TYR A 49 4.26 -0.58 -5.75
C TYR A 49 4.04 -1.02 -7.20
N ASP A 50 4.80 -1.99 -7.71
CA ASP A 50 4.63 -2.58 -9.03
C ASP A 50 3.47 -3.58 -9.15
N LYS A 51 2.90 -4.02 -8.02
CA LYS A 51 1.76 -4.95 -7.99
C LYS A 51 0.40 -4.25 -7.92
N ILE A 52 0.38 -2.93 -7.84
CA ILE A 52 -0.86 -2.14 -7.80
C ILE A 52 -1.03 -1.32 -9.07
N VAL A 53 -2.28 -1.12 -9.47
CA VAL A 53 -2.61 -0.15 -10.50
C VAL A 53 -2.36 1.25 -9.92
N PRO A 54 -1.61 2.13 -10.62
CA PRO A 54 -1.43 3.51 -10.18
C PRO A 54 -2.79 4.19 -9.95
N PRO A 55 -2.96 4.95 -8.85
CA PRO A 55 -4.20 5.66 -8.59
C PRO A 55 -4.54 6.61 -9.74
N GLN A 56 -5.72 6.43 -10.33
CA GLN A 56 -6.15 7.19 -11.51
C GLN A 56 -6.64 8.60 -11.17
N GLN A 57 -7.02 8.84 -9.91
CA GLN A 57 -7.42 10.15 -9.41
C GLN A 57 -6.35 10.68 -8.46
N PRO A 58 -6.14 12.01 -8.41
CA PRO A 58 -5.18 12.64 -7.51
C PRO A 58 -5.64 12.44 -6.05
N SER A 59 -5.18 11.37 -5.43
CA SER A 59 -5.33 11.19 -3.98
C SER A 59 -4.27 12.03 -3.29
N ARG A 60 -4.70 12.92 -2.39
CA ARG A 60 -3.80 13.79 -1.61
C ARG A 60 -2.72 12.99 -0.87
N LEU A 61 -3.07 11.82 -0.33
CA LEU A 61 -2.11 10.94 0.35
C LEU A 61 -1.02 10.42 -0.60
N TRP A 62 -1.40 10.04 -1.81
CA TRP A 62 -0.45 9.57 -2.82
C TRP A 62 0.46 10.68 -3.32
N THR A 63 -0.06 11.89 -3.51
CA THR A 63 0.75 13.05 -3.86
C THR A 63 1.77 13.36 -2.78
N LEU A 64 1.35 13.47 -1.51
CA LEU A 64 2.27 13.73 -0.40
C LEU A 64 3.33 12.63 -0.24
N ARG A 65 2.97 11.37 -0.50
CA ARG A 65 3.94 10.27 -0.42
C ARG A 65 5.01 10.35 -1.51
N GLN A 66 4.75 11.02 -2.64
CA GLN A 66 5.76 11.24 -3.69
C GLN A 66 6.78 12.32 -3.31
N GLU A 67 6.44 13.20 -2.37
CA GLU A 67 7.29 14.30 -1.92
C GLU A 67 8.30 13.87 -0.83
N LEU A 68 8.22 12.62 -0.37
CA LEU A 68 9.04 12.01 0.70
C LEU A 68 9.85 10.80 0.19
#